data_AF-A0A7S3BQG6-F1
#
_entry.id   AF-A0A7S3BQG6-F1
#
_cell.length_a   1.000
_cell.length_b   1.000
_cell.length_c   1.000
_cell.angle_alpha   90.00
_cell.angle_beta   90.00
_cell.angle_gamma   90.00
#
_symmetry.space_group_name_H-M   'P 1'
#
loop_
_entity.id
_entity.type
_entity.pdbx_description
1 polymer ?
#
loop_
_entity_poly.entity_id
_entity_poly.type
_entity_poly.pdbx_seq_one_letter_code
_entity_poly.pdbx_strand_id
1 'polypeptide(L)'
;MGAQFVLLGSGHLAGEFEGLAAQMKAGGAGRCLLMYNEALAHFLYAAADVVLVPSMFEPCGLTQMVAQRYGAAPLVRRTGGLADTVIDVDSSPGAGTGFVFDGAGEGDIEECLGRAIRMYKDQPAMWEALANRCMAVDNSWARSAEQYVQLYRSA
;
A
#
# COMPACT_ATOMS: atom_id res chain seq x y z
N MET A 1 -17.86 8.48 5.04
CA MET A 1 -16.69 8.60 4.13
C MET A 1 -17.08 7.97 2.79
N GLY A 2 -16.76 8.61 1.67
CA GLY A 2 -17.17 8.17 0.32
C GLY A 2 -16.06 7.46 -0.44
N ALA A 3 -15.52 6.38 0.14
CA ALA A 3 -14.49 5.54 -0.45
C ALA A 3 -15.03 4.13 -0.67
N GLN A 4 -14.42 3.38 -1.59
CA GLN A 4 -14.71 1.98 -1.84
C GLN A 4 -13.53 1.12 -1.41
N PHE A 5 -13.80 -0.12 -0.98
CA PHE A 5 -12.77 -1.02 -0.52
C PHE A 5 -12.90 -2.40 -1.17
N VAL A 6 -11.78 -2.96 -1.62
CA VAL A 6 -11.70 -4.34 -2.11
C VAL A 6 -10.59 -5.07 -1.37
N LEU A 7 -10.91 -6.21 -0.78
CA LEU A 7 -9.96 -7.14 -0.18
C LEU A 7 -9.85 -8.37 -1.08
N LEU A 8 -8.62 -8.74 -1.43
CA LEU A 8 -8.29 -10.01 -2.06
C LEU A 8 -7.24 -10.71 -1.20
N GLY A 9 -7.51 -11.95 -0.81
CA GLY A 9 -6.54 -12.73 -0.06
C GLY A 9 -7.09 -14.07 0.39
N SER A 10 -6.19 -14.95 0.79
CA SER A 10 -6.50 -16.21 1.45
C SER A 10 -5.60 -16.37 2.67
N GLY A 11 -6.03 -17.16 3.65
CA GLY A 11 -5.26 -17.36 4.87
C GLY A 11 -6.02 -18.15 5.92
N HIS A 12 -5.38 -18.40 7.05
CA HIS A 12 -5.96 -19.22 8.12
C HIS A 12 -7.22 -18.58 8.73
N LEU A 13 -7.36 -17.25 8.67
CA LEU A 13 -8.56 -16.53 9.13
C LEU A 13 -9.62 -16.37 8.05
N ALA A 14 -9.49 -16.99 6.86
CA ALA A 14 -10.46 -16.76 5.78
C ALA A 14 -11.92 -16.99 6.26
N GLY A 15 -12.17 -17.99 7.10
CA GLY A 15 -13.48 -18.26 7.70
C GLY A 15 -14.03 -17.11 8.54
N GLU A 16 -13.18 -16.36 9.25
CA GLU A 16 -13.58 -15.19 10.05
C GLU A 16 -14.00 -14.01 9.17
N PHE A 17 -13.45 -13.94 7.95
CA PHE A 17 -13.79 -12.91 6.97
C PHE A 17 -15.01 -13.26 6.10
N GLU A 18 -15.56 -14.49 6.18
CA GLU A 18 -16.73 -14.88 5.38
C GLU A 18 -17.97 -14.05 5.72
N GLY A 19 -18.20 -13.78 7.01
CA GLY A 19 -19.29 -12.92 7.48
C GLY A 19 -19.14 -11.50 6.96
N LEU A 20 -17.93 -10.93 7.03
CA LEU A 20 -17.62 -9.62 6.48
C LEU A 20 -17.83 -9.59 4.95
N ALA A 21 -17.39 -10.63 4.24
CA ALA A 21 -17.57 -10.75 2.80
C ALA A 21 -19.04 -10.76 2.38
N ALA A 22 -19.89 -11.47 3.12
CA ALA A 22 -21.33 -11.50 2.89
C ALA A 22 -21.98 -10.13 3.14
N GLN A 23 -21.62 -9.45 4.23
CA GLN A 23 -22.11 -8.12 4.55
C GLN A 23 -21.72 -7.09 3.50
N MET A 24 -20.45 -7.07 3.09
CA MET A 24 -19.95 -6.11 2.10
C MET A 24 -20.60 -6.32 0.72
N LYS A 25 -20.83 -7.57 0.32
CA LYS A 25 -21.54 -7.90 -0.93
C LYS A 25 -22.96 -7.32 -0.98
N ALA A 26 -23.63 -7.23 0.17
CA ALA A 26 -24.98 -6.65 0.26
C ALA A 26 -24.98 -5.12 0.36
N GLY A 27 -23.95 -4.52 0.98
CA GLY A 27 -23.88 -3.09 1.30
C GLY A 27 -23.29 -2.17 0.22
N GLY A 28 -22.78 -2.70 -0.89
CA GLY A 28 -22.36 -1.94 -2.09
C GLY A 28 -21.08 -1.09 -1.96
N ALA A 29 -20.63 -0.76 -0.75
CA ALA A 29 -19.44 0.06 -0.51
C ALA A 29 -18.10 -0.71 -0.55
N GLY A 30 -18.13 -2.04 -0.75
CA GLY A 30 -16.90 -2.80 -0.94
C GLY A 30 -17.10 -4.28 -1.21
N ARG A 31 -15.98 -5.00 -1.36
CA ARG A 31 -15.97 -6.42 -1.69
C ARG A 31 -14.82 -7.14 -1.00
N CYS A 32 -15.09 -8.32 -0.46
CA CYS A 32 -14.06 -9.23 0.03
C CYS A 32 -14.05 -10.49 -0.84
N LEU A 33 -12.88 -10.86 -1.35
CA LEU A 33 -12.64 -11.97 -2.26
C LEU A 33 -11.63 -12.91 -1.58
N LEU A 34 -12.16 -13.96 -0.96
CA LEU A 34 -11.40 -14.91 -0.15
C LEU A 34 -10.78 -16.01 -1.02
N MET A 35 -9.79 -15.65 -1.84
CA MET A 35 -9.13 -16.55 -2.76
C MET A 35 -7.73 -16.06 -3.12
N TYR A 36 -6.89 -16.95 -3.66
CA TYR A 36 -5.68 -16.58 -4.35
C TYR A 36 -5.97 -16.39 -5.85
N ASN A 37 -5.63 -15.22 -6.39
CA ASN A 37 -5.68 -14.95 -7.84
C ASN A 37 -4.69 -13.84 -8.20
N GLU A 38 -3.56 -14.22 -8.79
CA GLU A 38 -2.48 -13.31 -9.16
C GLU A 38 -2.92 -12.28 -10.21
N ALA A 39 -3.57 -12.73 -11.30
CA ALA A 39 -4.05 -11.83 -12.35
C ALA A 39 -5.02 -10.78 -11.81
N LEU A 40 -5.93 -11.19 -10.92
CA LEU A 40 -6.85 -10.27 -10.26
C LEU A 40 -6.11 -9.30 -9.32
N ALA A 41 -5.08 -9.75 -8.59
CA ALA A 41 -4.27 -8.88 -7.76
C ALA A 41 -3.64 -7.76 -8.61
N HIS A 42 -3.07 -8.09 -9.77
CA HIS A 42 -2.54 -7.10 -10.70
C HIS A 42 -3.59 -6.09 -11.20
N PHE A 43 -4.82 -6.55 -11.51
CA PHE A 43 -5.90 -5.63 -11.86
C PHE A 43 -6.31 -4.72 -10.69
N LEU A 44 -6.34 -5.24 -9.46
CA LEU A 44 -6.65 -4.44 -8.28
C LEU A 44 -5.56 -3.40 -8.00
N TYR A 45 -4.28 -3.75 -8.14
CA TYR A 45 -3.19 -2.77 -8.04
C TYR A 45 -3.33 -1.65 -9.07
N ALA A 46 -3.67 -1.99 -10.33
CA ALA A 46 -3.84 -1.02 -11.41
C ALA A 46 -5.09 -0.13 -11.24
N ALA A 47 -6.12 -0.62 -10.56
CA ALA A 47 -7.38 0.08 -10.38
C ALA A 47 -7.45 0.87 -9.07
N ALA A 48 -6.56 0.61 -8.10
CA ALA A 48 -6.59 1.22 -6.79
C ALA A 48 -5.90 2.58 -6.78
N ASP A 49 -6.50 3.55 -6.08
CA ASP A 49 -5.83 4.81 -5.73
C ASP A 49 -4.85 4.59 -4.57
N VAL A 50 -5.23 3.75 -3.59
CA VAL A 50 -4.46 3.46 -2.38
C VAL A 50 -4.39 1.96 -2.15
N VAL A 51 -3.22 1.48 -1.75
CA VAL A 51 -3.02 0.09 -1.28
C VAL A 51 -2.65 0.12 0.19
N LEU A 52 -3.50 -0.47 1.03
CA LEU A 52 -3.31 -0.54 2.46
C LEU A 52 -2.44 -1.75 2.84
N VAL A 53 -1.33 -1.52 3.54
CA VAL A 53 -0.42 -2.55 4.06
C VAL A 53 -0.18 -2.32 5.56
N PRO A 54 -1.12 -2.69 6.43
CA PRO A 54 -1.11 -2.33 7.85
C PRO A 54 -0.35 -3.37 8.72
N SER A 55 0.66 -4.04 8.14
CA SER A 55 1.42 -5.12 8.77
C SER A 55 1.92 -4.74 10.17
N MET A 56 1.86 -5.66 11.13
CA MET A 56 2.48 -5.48 12.46
C MET A 56 4.01 -5.69 12.40
N PHE A 57 4.44 -6.59 11.53
CA PHE A 57 5.84 -6.87 11.24
C PHE A 57 5.95 -7.18 9.75
N GLU A 58 6.96 -6.60 9.09
CA GLU A 58 7.19 -6.80 7.66
C GLU A 58 8.70 -6.70 7.37
N PRO A 59 9.43 -7.82 7.17
CA PRO A 59 10.87 -7.77 6.99
C PRO A 59 11.29 -7.05 5.69
N CYS A 60 10.43 -7.07 4.68
CA CYS A 60 10.65 -6.34 3.42
C CYS A 60 9.31 -5.81 2.87
N GLY A 61 8.40 -6.73 2.55
CA GLY A 61 7.15 -6.45 1.85
C GLY A 61 7.39 -6.19 0.36
N LEU A 62 6.66 -6.89 -0.52
CA LEU A 62 6.66 -6.59 -1.98
C LEU A 62 5.43 -5.77 -2.38
N THR A 63 4.34 -5.88 -1.62
CA THR A 63 3.03 -5.27 -1.89
C THR A 63 3.12 -3.76 -2.14
N GLN A 64 3.86 -3.04 -1.30
CA GLN A 64 4.04 -1.59 -1.43
C GLN A 64 4.89 -1.21 -2.64
N MET A 65 5.88 -2.04 -3.01
CA MET A 65 6.68 -1.82 -4.22
C MET A 65 5.86 -2.06 -5.49
N VAL A 66 4.99 -3.08 -5.48
CA VAL A 66 4.05 -3.35 -6.56
C VAL A 66 3.03 -2.22 -6.66
N ALA A 67 2.46 -1.75 -5.54
CA ALA A 67 1.56 -0.60 -5.51
C ALA A 67 2.21 0.63 -6.15
N GLN A 68 3.43 0.98 -5.73
CA GLN A 68 4.21 2.07 -6.31
C GLN A 68 4.39 1.91 -7.82
N ARG A 69 4.69 0.69 -8.30
CA ARG A 69 4.86 0.40 -9.72
C ARG A 69 3.60 0.64 -10.55
N TYR A 70 2.43 0.45 -9.95
CA TYR A 70 1.12 0.72 -10.57
C TYR A 70 0.63 2.17 -10.38
N GLY A 71 1.38 3.00 -9.65
CA GLY A 71 0.99 4.39 -9.33
C GLY A 71 -0.01 4.51 -8.18
N ALA A 72 -0.39 3.40 -7.56
CA ALA A 72 -1.22 3.40 -6.36
C ALA A 72 -0.38 3.83 -5.14
N ALA A 73 -0.91 4.75 -4.34
CA ALA A 73 -0.22 5.23 -3.15
C ALA A 73 -0.23 4.14 -2.06
N PRO A 74 0.94 3.63 -1.61
CA PRO A 74 0.97 2.73 -0.47
C PRO A 74 0.63 3.50 0.81
N LEU A 75 -0.25 2.93 1.63
CA LEU A 75 -0.52 3.38 3.00
C LEU A 75 -0.03 2.29 3.95
N VAL A 76 1.01 2.57 4.72
CA VAL A 76 1.78 1.54 5.42
C VAL A 76 2.03 1.89 6.87
N ARG A 77 2.14 0.86 7.71
CA ARG A 77 2.69 1.04 9.06
C ARG A 77 4.21 1.18 8.97
N ARG A 78 4.81 2.04 9.78
CA ARG A 78 6.27 2.17 9.90
C ARG A 78 6.86 0.94 10.60
N THR A 79 7.12 -0.13 9.85
CA THR A 79 7.74 -1.37 10.35
C THR A 79 8.58 -2.04 9.27
N GLY A 80 9.77 -2.53 9.66
CA GLY A 80 10.75 -3.18 8.79
C GLY A 80 10.87 -2.54 7.40
N GLY A 81 10.78 -3.33 6.33
CA GLY A 81 11.02 -2.84 4.97
C GLY A 81 9.97 -1.85 4.45
N LEU A 82 8.79 -1.74 5.08
CA LEU A 82 7.82 -0.69 4.73
C LEU A 82 8.36 0.69 5.10
N ALA A 83 9.06 0.80 6.23
CA ALA A 83 9.69 2.04 6.66
C ALA A 83 10.85 2.45 5.74
N ASP A 84 11.53 1.48 5.14
CA ASP A 84 12.67 1.73 4.24
C ASP A 84 12.24 2.11 2.81
N THR A 85 11.00 1.77 2.42
CA THR A 85 10.56 1.81 1.01
C THR A 85 9.45 2.81 0.72
N VAL A 86 8.77 3.33 1.76
CA VAL A 86 7.71 4.33 1.62
C VAL A 86 8.10 5.61 2.34
N ILE A 87 8.15 6.71 1.59
CA ILE A 87 8.45 8.03 2.13
C ILE A 87 7.12 8.75 2.37
N ASP A 88 6.86 9.17 3.60
CA ASP A 88 5.61 9.85 3.94
C ASP A 88 5.47 11.21 3.26
N VAL A 89 4.30 11.48 2.68
CA VAL A 89 4.00 12.72 1.95
C VAL A 89 4.06 13.99 2.81
N ASP A 90 3.72 13.91 4.09
CA ASP A 90 3.71 15.09 4.96
C ASP A 90 5.11 15.37 5.52
N SER A 91 5.88 14.31 5.81
CA SER A 91 7.26 14.47 6.30
C SER A 91 8.26 14.90 5.22
N SER A 92 7.98 14.58 3.95
CA SER A 92 8.85 14.89 2.82
C SER A 92 8.08 15.50 1.64
N PRO A 93 7.64 16.77 1.74
CA PRO A 93 6.90 17.44 0.67
C PRO A 93 7.68 17.42 -0.65
N GLY A 94 7.04 16.97 -1.73
CA GLY A 94 7.65 16.87 -3.06
C GLY A 94 8.51 15.62 -3.29
N ALA A 95 8.81 14.83 -2.26
CA ALA A 95 9.55 13.57 -2.38
C ALA A 95 8.77 12.35 -1.86
N GLY A 96 7.68 12.55 -1.11
CA GLY A 96 6.87 11.46 -0.56
C GLY A 96 6.25 10.56 -1.62
N THR A 97 6.25 9.27 -1.33
CA THR A 97 5.82 8.15 -2.18
C THR A 97 4.71 7.31 -1.55
N GLY A 98 4.08 7.81 -0.49
CA GLY A 98 2.93 7.17 0.15
C GLY A 98 2.60 7.80 1.50
N PHE A 99 1.76 7.09 2.26
CA PHE A 99 1.30 7.52 3.58
C PHE A 99 1.83 6.56 4.62
N VAL A 100 2.48 7.07 5.65
CA VAL A 100 3.05 6.26 6.72
C VAL A 100 2.39 6.63 8.04
N PHE A 101 2.05 5.62 8.85
CA PHE A 101 1.55 5.82 10.21
C PHE A 101 2.32 4.99 11.24
N ASP A 102 2.29 5.48 12.48
CA ASP A 102 2.89 4.85 13.65
C ASP A 102 1.87 4.04 14.47
N GLY A 103 2.36 3.36 15.49
CA GLY A 103 1.50 2.75 16.51
C GLY A 103 0.93 1.40 16.08
N ALA A 104 0.04 0.85 16.90
CA ALA A 104 -0.67 -0.41 16.69
C ALA A 104 -2.19 -0.24 16.83
N GLY A 105 -2.66 0.99 17.11
CA GLY A 105 -4.06 1.27 17.41
C GLY A 105 -4.88 1.43 16.13
N GLU A 106 -6.20 1.22 16.27
CA GLU A 106 -7.16 1.44 15.18
C GLU A 106 -7.24 2.91 14.77
N GLY A 107 -7.07 3.84 15.72
CA GLY A 107 -7.09 5.28 15.47
C GLY A 107 -5.98 5.77 14.54
N ASP A 108 -4.80 5.13 14.59
CA ASP A 108 -3.65 5.52 13.77
C ASP A 108 -3.91 5.24 12.27
N ILE A 109 -4.60 4.13 11.98
CA ILE A 109 -4.98 3.75 10.61
C ILE A 109 -6.07 4.70 10.11
N GLU A 110 -7.07 4.99 10.93
CA GLU A 110 -8.18 5.89 10.56
C GLU A 110 -7.68 7.30 10.25
N GLU A 111 -6.79 7.83 11.08
CA GLU A 111 -6.16 9.14 10.84
C GLU A 111 -5.41 9.15 9.51
N CYS A 112 -4.59 8.13 9.27
CA CYS A 112 -3.79 8.03 8.06
C CYS A 112 -4.66 7.90 6.78
N LEU A 113 -5.72 7.09 6.84
CA LEU A 113 -6.73 7.02 5.78
C LEU A 113 -7.41 8.37 5.57
N GLY A 114 -7.70 9.10 6.64
CA GLY A 114 -8.22 10.45 6.60
C GLY A 114 -7.33 11.41 5.82
N ARG A 115 -6.00 11.36 6.05
CA ARG A 115 -5.02 12.15 5.27
C ARG A 115 -5.06 11.82 3.79
N ALA A 116 -5.03 10.52 3.46
CA ALA A 116 -5.04 10.06 2.07
C ALA A 116 -6.33 10.49 1.33
N ILE A 117 -7.49 10.26 1.94
CA ILE A 117 -8.79 10.64 1.37
C ILE A 117 -8.91 12.15 1.20
N ARG A 118 -8.43 12.94 2.17
CA ARG A 118 -8.42 14.40 2.09
C ARG A 118 -7.55 14.88 0.91
N MET A 119 -6.34 14.35 0.79
CA MET A 119 -5.44 14.73 -0.31
C MET A 119 -6.03 14.34 -1.68
N TYR A 120 -6.59 13.13 -1.80
CA TYR A 120 -7.25 12.67 -3.03
C TYR A 120 -8.38 13.61 -3.48
N LYS A 121 -9.22 14.03 -2.54
CA LYS A 121 -10.40 14.86 -2.84
C LYS A 121 -10.07 16.33 -3.06
N ASP A 122 -9.24 16.89 -2.18
CA ASP A 122 -9.08 18.33 -2.09
C ASP A 122 -7.87 18.83 -2.91
N GLN A 123 -6.95 17.94 -3.28
CA GLN A 123 -5.66 18.29 -3.88
C GLN A 123 -5.30 17.39 -5.09
N PRO A 124 -6.13 17.35 -6.16
CA PRO A 124 -5.96 16.43 -7.29
C PRO A 124 -4.60 16.56 -7.99
N ALA A 125 -4.07 17.77 -8.15
CA ALA A 125 -2.75 17.99 -8.74
C ALA A 125 -1.62 17.39 -7.89
N MET A 126 -1.74 17.46 -6.57
CA MET A 126 -0.75 16.84 -5.67
C MET A 126 -0.88 15.33 -5.65
N TRP A 127 -2.11 14.79 -5.79
CA TRP A 127 -2.35 13.36 -5.94
C TRP A 127 -1.75 12.80 -7.23
N GLU A 128 -1.95 13.48 -8.35
CA GLU A 128 -1.33 13.10 -9.63
C GLU A 128 0.20 13.13 -9.55
N ALA A 129 0.76 14.17 -8.92
CA ALA A 129 2.20 14.24 -8.67
C ALA A 129 2.69 13.10 -7.76
N LEU A 130 1.90 12.69 -6.74
CA LEU A 130 2.20 11.54 -5.90
C LEU A 130 2.23 10.24 -6.71
N ALA A 131 1.20 9.98 -7.52
CA ALA A 131 1.13 8.79 -8.38
C ALA A 131 2.33 8.70 -9.33
N ASN A 132 2.74 9.82 -9.93
CA ASN A 132 3.93 9.89 -10.77
C ASN A 132 5.22 9.60 -9.99
N ARG A 133 5.37 10.12 -8.77
CA ARG A 133 6.51 9.82 -7.91
C ARG A 133 6.55 8.34 -7.51
N CYS A 134 5.41 7.75 -7.18
CA CYS A 134 5.28 6.31 -6.91
C CYS A 134 5.82 5.49 -8.09
N MET A 135 5.38 5.78 -9.32
CA MET A 135 5.83 5.04 -10.51
C MET A 135 7.32 5.25 -10.84
N ALA A 136 7.91 6.36 -10.39
CA ALA A 136 9.32 6.68 -10.58
C ALA A 136 10.26 6.00 -9.57
N VAL A 137 9.74 5.35 -8.52
CA VAL A 137 10.59 4.63 -7.56
C VAL A 137 11.24 3.43 -8.23
N ASP A 138 12.57 3.39 -8.22
CA ASP A 138 13.34 2.24 -8.70
C ASP A 138 13.48 1.19 -7.59
N ASN A 139 12.60 0.19 -7.64
CA ASN A 139 12.64 -1.03 -6.83
C ASN A 139 13.12 -2.25 -7.64
N SER A 140 13.95 -2.04 -8.68
CA SER A 140 14.40 -3.12 -9.55
C SER A 140 15.40 -4.06 -8.85
N TRP A 141 15.40 -5.33 -9.27
CA TRP A 141 16.42 -6.29 -8.86
C TRP A 141 17.83 -5.87 -9.26
N ALA A 142 17.98 -5.11 -10.35
CA ALA A 142 19.28 -4.59 -10.79
C ALA A 142 19.91 -3.69 -9.72
N ARG A 143 19.12 -2.79 -9.14
CA ARG A 143 19.55 -1.92 -8.04
C ARG A 143 19.99 -2.72 -6.82
N SER A 144 19.22 -3.74 -6.42
CA SER A 144 19.59 -4.60 -5.30
C SER A 144 20.87 -5.40 -5.60
N ALA A 145 20.98 -5.98 -6.80
CA ALA A 145 22.15 -6.77 -7.20
C ALA A 145 23.45 -5.96 -7.18
N GLU A 146 23.40 -4.68 -7.56
CA GLU A 146 24.57 -3.80 -7.48
C GLU A 146 25.12 -3.68 -6.05
N GLN A 147 24.24 -3.52 -5.06
CA GLN A 147 24.62 -3.46 -3.65
C GLN A 147 25.28 -4.78 -3.18
N TYR A 148 24.74 -5.92 -3.60
CA TYR A 148 25.34 -7.23 -3.32
C TYR A 148 26.71 -7.40 -3.96
N VAL A 149 26.90 -6.97 -5.21
CA VAL A 149 28.20 -7.02 -5.88
C VAL A 149 29.24 -6.16 -5.16
N GLN A 150 28.86 -4.96 -4.71
CA GLN A 150 29.73 -4.09 -3.92
C GLN A 150 30.13 -4.77 -2.60
N LEU A 151 29.16 -5.36 -1.88
CA LEU A 151 29.42 -6.09 -0.65
C LEU A 151 30.40 -7.25 -0.88
N TYR A 152 30.19 -8.08 -1.90
CA TYR A 152 31.07 -9.20 -2.23
C TYR A 152 32.48 -8.80 -2.63
N ARG A 153 32.68 -7.60 -3.20
CA ARG A 153 34.01 -7.07 -3.51
C ARG A 153 34.74 -6.50 -2.29
N SER A 154 34.00 -6.16 -1.24
CA SER A 154 34.55 -5.59 0.00
C SER A 154 34.86 -6.63 1.08
N ALA A 155 34.45 -7.88 0.86
CA ALA A 155 34.73 -9.04 1.71
C ALA A 155 36.03 -9.74 1.27
#